data_AF-A0A7C8HG20-F1
#
_entry.id   AF-A0A7C8HG20-F1
#
_cell.length_a   1.000
_cell.length_b   1.000
_cell.length_c   1.000
_cell.angle_alpha   90.00
_cell.angle_beta   90.00
_cell.angle_gamma   90.00
#
_symmetry.space_group_name_H-M   'P 1'
#
loop_
_entity.id
_entity.type
_entity.pdbx_description
1 polymer ?
#
loop_
_entity_poly.entity_id
_entity_poly.type
_entity_poly.pdbx_seq_one_letter_code
_entity_poly.pdbx_strand_id
1 'polypeptide(L)'
;MSSNRRRSHIHFVKQFKNETLEYTGTRIVIFLKEKGIKYIKDFDQFFIHRYYRPKNKKHSISQWKIIPCVISEVIKKVMINESMCKKYKMIHILYESTTRNIEDFLEEVLAEEKIFLSKEEIENIKEKIKNN
;
A
#
# COMPACT_ATOMS: atom_id res chain seq x y z
N MET A 1 1.61 24.55 -8.54
CA MET A 1 0.64 23.45 -8.29
C MET A 1 1.38 22.12 -8.40
N SER A 2 1.54 21.40 -7.29
CA SER A 2 2.38 20.20 -7.23
C SER A 2 1.85 19.10 -8.16
N SER A 3 2.65 18.74 -9.16
CA SER A 3 2.30 17.69 -10.12
C SER A 3 1.86 16.40 -9.43
N ASN A 4 0.94 15.65 -10.06
CA ASN A 4 0.56 14.26 -9.78
C ASN A 4 1.73 13.26 -9.92
N ARG A 5 2.95 13.66 -9.56
CA ARG A 5 4.16 12.86 -9.59
C ARG A 5 4.08 11.87 -8.43
N ARG A 6 3.74 10.62 -8.74
CA ARG A 6 3.81 9.46 -7.83
C ARG A 6 5.13 9.51 -7.06
N ARG A 7 5.08 9.50 -5.72
CA ARG A 7 6.24 9.53 -4.82
C ARG A 7 6.68 8.12 -4.48
N SER A 8 7.84 7.98 -3.83
CA SER A 8 8.16 6.74 -3.13
C SER A 8 7.12 6.53 -2.02
N HIS A 9 6.60 5.31 -1.87
CA HIS A 9 5.52 5.02 -0.94
C HIS A 9 5.48 3.56 -0.52
N ILE A 10 4.91 3.32 0.66
CA ILE A 10 4.51 2.00 1.14
C ILE A 10 3.00 1.88 0.94
N HIS A 11 2.54 0.80 0.33
CA HIS A 11 1.14 0.57 0.00
C HIS A 11 0.69 -0.81 0.47
N PHE A 12 -0.29 -0.80 1.35
CA PHE A 12 -0.97 -1.99 1.84
C PHE A 12 -2.27 -2.17 1.07
N VAL A 13 -2.55 -3.41 0.67
CA VAL A 13 -3.83 -3.82 0.11
C VAL A 13 -4.38 -4.90 1.01
N LYS A 14 -5.32 -4.55 1.89
CA LYS A 14 -6.03 -5.52 2.73
C LYS A 14 -7.23 -6.02 1.95
N GLN A 15 -7.31 -7.33 1.75
CA GLN A 15 -8.33 -7.99 0.95
C GLN A 15 -9.34 -8.70 1.86
N PHE A 16 -10.61 -8.56 1.50
CA PHE A 16 -11.74 -9.19 2.18
C PHE A 16 -12.68 -9.81 1.16
N LYS A 17 -13.34 -10.91 1.49
CA LYS A 17 -14.50 -11.39 0.71
C LYS A 17 -15.62 -10.35 0.79
N ASN A 18 -16.24 -10.02 -0.33
CA ASN A 18 -17.20 -8.91 -0.36
C ASN A 18 -18.50 -9.23 0.38
N GLU A 19 -18.96 -10.49 0.29
CA GLU A 19 -20.22 -10.94 0.90
C GLU A 19 -20.12 -11.07 2.42
N THR A 20 -18.99 -11.59 2.92
CA THR A 20 -18.83 -11.92 4.34
C THR A 20 -17.97 -10.91 5.10
N LEU A 21 -17.26 -10.02 4.39
CA LEU A 21 -16.22 -9.15 4.93
C LEU A 21 -15.10 -9.92 5.68
N GLU A 22 -14.96 -11.20 5.40
CA GLU A 22 -13.90 -12.05 5.94
C GLU A 22 -12.57 -11.64 5.32
N TYR A 23 -11.57 -11.37 6.17
CA TYR A 23 -10.20 -11.06 5.74
C TYR A 23 -9.57 -12.27 5.05
N THR A 24 -8.96 -12.05 3.88
CA THR A 24 -8.28 -13.11 3.13
C THR A 24 -6.77 -12.95 3.14
N GLY A 25 -6.27 -11.72 3.09
CA GLY A 25 -4.83 -11.47 3.13
C GLY A 25 -4.46 -10.02 2.90
N THR A 26 -3.17 -9.74 3.03
CA THR A 26 -2.59 -8.42 2.82
C THR A 26 -1.46 -8.48 1.82
N ARG A 27 -1.42 -7.54 0.90
CA ARG A 27 -0.25 -7.28 0.05
C ARG A 27 0.42 -6.00 0.47
N ILE A 28 1.73 -6.05 0.67
CA ILE A 28 2.59 -4.88 0.86
C ILE A 28 3.33 -4.61 -0.44
N VAL A 29 3.32 -3.34 -0.84
CA VAL A 29 4.05 -2.83 -2.00
C VAL A 29 4.89 -1.65 -1.54
N ILE A 30 6.21 -1.77 -1.64
CA ILE A 30 7.12 -0.65 -1.41
C ILE A 30 7.61 -0.21 -2.79
N PHE A 31 7.29 1.02 -3.16
CA PHE A 31 7.69 1.61 -4.42
C PHE A 31 8.69 2.74 -4.17
N LEU A 32 9.86 2.66 -4.80
CA LEU A 32 10.89 3.70 -4.77
C LEU A 32 10.90 4.38 -6.12
N LYS A 33 10.43 5.62 -6.17
CA LYS A 33 10.24 6.31 -7.45
C LYS A 33 11.57 6.65 -8.13
N GLU A 34 12.52 7.16 -7.35
CA GLU A 34 13.83 7.62 -7.86
C GLU A 34 14.60 6.48 -8.54
N LYS A 35 14.42 5.26 -8.03
CA LYS A 35 15.07 4.05 -8.53
C LYS A 35 14.19 3.25 -9.49
N GLY A 36 12.89 3.56 -9.57
CA GLY A 36 11.90 2.77 -10.33
C GLY A 36 11.62 1.38 -9.75
N ILE A 37 12.05 1.12 -8.51
CA ILE A 37 12.03 -0.22 -7.89
C ILE A 37 10.70 -0.46 -7.19
N LYS A 38 10.26 -1.71 -7.23
CA LYS A 38 9.06 -2.17 -6.54
C LYS A 38 9.34 -3.48 -5.81
N TYR A 39 9.25 -3.45 -4.50
CA TYR A 39 9.19 -4.64 -3.66
C TYR A 39 7.73 -5.00 -3.40
N ILE A 40 7.41 -6.29 -3.47
CA ILE A 40 6.06 -6.82 -3.20
C ILE A 40 6.19 -8.01 -2.28
N LYS A 41 5.37 -8.04 -1.23
CA LYS A 41 5.22 -9.20 -0.36
C LYS A 41 3.75 -9.41 -0.03
N ASP A 42 3.32 -10.66 -0.11
CA ASP A 42 1.96 -11.08 0.22
C ASP A 42 1.95 -11.84 1.55
N PHE A 43 0.86 -11.66 2.30
CA PHE A 43 0.59 -12.29 3.58
C PHE A 43 -0.75 -13.01 3.50
N ASP A 44 -0.84 -14.12 4.22
CA ASP A 44 -2.01 -15.00 4.27
C ASP A 44 -2.44 -15.45 2.86
N GLN A 45 -3.74 -15.55 2.61
CA GLN A 45 -4.32 -15.97 1.34
C GLN A 45 -4.71 -14.75 0.49
N PHE A 46 -3.74 -13.88 0.20
CA PHE A 46 -3.97 -12.76 -0.70
C PHE A 46 -4.17 -13.25 -2.15
N PHE A 47 -5.37 -13.11 -2.69
CA PHE A 47 -5.67 -13.54 -4.05
C PHE A 47 -5.36 -12.45 -5.08
N ILE A 48 -4.52 -12.76 -6.06
CA ILE A 48 -4.18 -11.83 -7.14
C ILE A 48 -5.34 -11.76 -8.13
N HIS A 49 -6.05 -10.62 -8.15
CA HIS A 49 -7.09 -10.35 -9.14
C HIS A 49 -6.68 -9.22 -10.08
N ARG A 50 -7.13 -9.33 -11.33
CA ARG A 50 -7.09 -8.19 -12.26
C ARG A 50 -8.09 -7.13 -11.77
N TYR A 51 -7.63 -5.88 -11.67
CA TYR A 51 -8.48 -4.74 -11.37
C TYR A 51 -9.39 -4.42 -12.55
N TYR A 52 -10.62 -3.95 -12.29
CA TYR A 52 -11.44 -3.33 -13.33
C TYR A 52 -10.73 -2.04 -13.76
N ARG A 53 -10.21 -2.00 -14.98
CA ARG A 53 -9.76 -0.75 -15.62
C ARG A 53 -10.80 -0.36 -16.66
N PRO A 54 -11.95 0.22 -16.27
CA PRO A 54 -12.92 0.69 -17.25
C PRO A 54 -12.23 1.73 -18.14
N LYS A 55 -12.45 1.64 -19.47
CA LYS A 55 -12.02 2.69 -20.41
C LYS A 55 -12.59 4.07 -20.01
N ASN A 56 -13.77 4.08 -19.39
CA ASN A 56 -14.41 5.25 -18.81
C ASN A 56 -14.44 5.15 -17.29
N LYS A 57 -13.42 5.67 -16.60
CA LYS A 57 -13.49 5.86 -15.14
C LYS A 57 -14.55 6.92 -14.86
N LYS A 58 -15.72 6.53 -14.33
CA LYS A 58 -16.57 7.51 -13.64
C LYS A 58 -15.74 8.07 -12.47
N HIS A 59 -15.56 9.38 -12.39
CA HIS A 59 -14.77 10.07 -11.36
C HIS A 59 -15.18 9.72 -9.91
N SER A 60 -16.33 9.08 -9.72
CA SER A 60 -16.93 8.76 -8.43
C SER A 60 -16.47 7.47 -7.77
N ILE A 61 -15.65 6.62 -8.42
CA ILE A 61 -15.31 5.30 -7.89
C ILE A 61 -13.79 5.23 -7.70
N SER A 62 -13.32 5.07 -6.46
CA SER A 62 -11.89 5.00 -6.09
C SER A 62 -11.19 6.37 -5.99
N GLN A 63 -11.51 7.17 -4.97
CA GLN A 63 -10.76 8.39 -4.64
C GLN A 63 -9.90 8.15 -3.40
N TRP A 64 -8.64 8.59 -3.45
CA TRP A 64 -7.78 8.62 -2.28
C TRP A 64 -8.26 9.70 -1.32
N LYS A 65 -8.50 9.33 -0.07
CA LYS A 65 -8.77 10.26 1.02
C LYS A 65 -7.54 10.35 1.90
N ILE A 66 -7.06 11.55 2.16
CA ILE A 66 -6.03 11.78 3.19
C ILE A 66 -6.73 11.59 4.54
N ILE A 67 -6.11 10.80 5.41
CA ILE A 67 -6.61 10.56 6.77
C ILE A 67 -5.52 10.90 7.78
N PRO A 68 -5.88 11.16 9.06
CA PRO A 68 -4.89 11.38 10.11
C PRO A 68 -3.86 10.25 10.17
N CYS A 69 -2.59 10.63 10.32
CA CYS A 69 -1.47 9.71 10.49
C CYS A 69 -0.75 10.07 11.79
N VAL A 70 -0.51 9.08 12.64
CA VAL A 70 0.21 9.26 13.91
C VAL A 70 1.73 9.37 13.71
N ILE A 71 2.22 8.97 12.54
CA ILE A 71 3.64 8.97 12.19
C ILE A 71 4.02 10.37 11.71
N SER A 72 4.93 11.01 12.44
CA SER A 72 5.37 12.37 12.12
C SER A 72 5.93 12.48 10.71
N GLU A 73 5.54 13.55 10.01
CA GLU A 73 5.94 13.87 8.64
C GLU A 73 5.58 12.82 7.57
N VAL A 74 4.67 11.90 7.89
CA VAL A 74 4.15 10.89 6.96
C VAL A 74 2.68 11.16 6.65
N ILE A 75 2.33 11.08 5.36
CA ILE A 75 0.98 11.27 4.86
C ILE A 75 0.35 9.88 4.66
N LYS A 76 -0.77 9.63 5.33
CA LYS A 76 -1.60 8.43 5.15
C LYS A 76 -2.78 8.72 4.22
N LYS A 77 -2.97 7.87 3.21
CA LYS A 77 -4.09 7.94 2.26
C LYS A 77 -4.81 6.61 2.22
N VAL A 78 -6.14 6.64 2.15
CA VAL A 78 -6.97 5.44 2.04
C VAL A 78 -7.88 5.50 0.83
N MET A 79 -8.06 4.36 0.18
CA MET A 79 -8.99 4.14 -0.92
C MET A 79 -9.63 2.77 -0.75
N ILE A 80 -10.91 2.64 -1.10
CA ILE A 80 -11.63 1.36 -1.06
C ILE A 80 -12.13 1.04 -2.46
N ASN A 81 -11.79 -0.15 -2.94
CA ASN A 81 -12.15 -0.65 -4.27
C ASN A 81 -12.71 -2.07 -4.18
N GLU A 82 -13.36 -2.53 -5.26
CA GLU A 82 -13.81 -3.91 -5.42
C GLU A 82 -13.08 -4.59 -6.58
N SER A 83 -12.94 -5.91 -6.52
CA SER A 83 -12.42 -6.72 -7.63
C SER A 83 -13.41 -6.76 -8.80
N MET A 84 -12.95 -7.06 -10.02
CA MET A 84 -13.83 -7.14 -11.20
C MET A 84 -14.99 -8.12 -11.02
N CYS A 85 -14.72 -9.26 -10.40
CA CYS A 85 -15.72 -10.28 -10.14
C CYS A 85 -16.63 -9.92 -8.94
N LYS A 86 -16.44 -8.76 -8.31
CA LYS A 86 -17.11 -8.29 -7.09
C LYS A 86 -17.02 -9.23 -5.90
N LYS A 87 -16.21 -10.29 -5.99
CA LYS A 87 -15.98 -11.27 -4.91
C LYS A 87 -15.15 -10.71 -3.78
N TYR A 88 -14.36 -9.66 -4.04
CA TYR A 88 -13.42 -9.14 -3.07
C TYR A 88 -13.52 -7.62 -2.96
N LYS A 89 -13.48 -7.16 -1.72
CA LYS A 89 -13.31 -5.76 -1.35
C LYS A 89 -11.86 -5.55 -0.93
N MET A 90 -11.26 -4.45 -1.37
CA MET A 90 -9.87 -4.11 -1.12
C MET A 90 -9.79 -2.75 -0.46
N ILE A 91 -9.13 -2.70 0.69
CA ILE A 91 -8.78 -1.45 1.37
C ILE A 91 -7.31 -1.17 1.05
N HIS A 92 -7.10 -0.12 0.28
CA HIS A 92 -5.79 0.39 -0.09
C HIS A 92 -5.38 1.46 0.93
N ILE A 93 -4.21 1.28 1.54
CA ILE A 93 -3.64 2.22 2.49
C ILE A 93 -2.24 2.58 2.01
N LEU A 94 -1.98 3.86 1.77
CA LEU A 94 -0.74 4.36 1.22
C LEU A 94 -0.09 5.34 2.19
N TYR A 95 1.19 5.14 2.44
CA TYR A 95 2.05 5.99 3.25
C TYR A 95 3.15 6.58 2.37
N GLU A 96 3.29 7.91 2.40
CA GLU A 96 4.34 8.64 1.69
C GLU A 96 4.82 9.82 2.53
N SER A 97 6.07 10.24 2.33
CA SER A 97 6.62 11.44 2.96
C SER A 97 7.26 12.35 1.91
N THR A 98 7.39 13.64 2.23
CA THR A 98 8.17 14.62 1.47
C THR A 98 9.55 14.86 2.06
N THR A 99 9.77 14.49 3.31
CA THR A 99 10.95 14.86 4.10
C THR A 99 11.72 13.63 4.55
N ARG A 100 11.05 12.50 4.80
CA ARG A 100 11.64 11.24 5.27
C ARG A 100 11.78 10.23 4.15
N ASN A 101 12.82 9.40 4.21
CA ASN A 101 12.97 8.26 3.33
C ASN A 101 12.13 7.07 3.81
N ILE A 102 11.82 6.14 2.91
CA ILE A 102 10.95 4.98 3.21
C ILE A 102 11.54 4.13 4.34
N GLU A 103 12.85 3.96 4.34
CA GLU A 103 13.61 3.18 5.32
C GLU A 103 13.45 3.72 6.74
N ASP A 104 13.29 5.04 6.87
CA ASP A 104 13.22 5.74 8.16
C ASP A 104 11.90 5.47 8.87
N PHE A 105 10.81 5.25 8.13
CA PHE A 105 9.46 5.07 8.68
C PHE A 105 8.84 3.71 8.35
N LEU A 106 9.58 2.80 7.71
CA LEU A 106 9.08 1.47 7.32
C LEU A 106 8.54 0.70 8.54
N GLU A 107 9.31 0.63 9.62
CA GLU A 107 8.93 -0.10 10.83
C GLU A 107 7.72 0.52 11.53
N GLU A 108 7.66 1.85 11.61
CA GLU A 108 6.52 2.58 12.19
C GLU A 108 5.23 2.26 11.42
N VAL A 109 5.31 2.25 10.08
CA VAL A 109 4.19 1.93 9.21
C VAL A 109 3.77 0.45 9.32
N LEU A 110 4.72 -0.48 9.45
CA LEU A 110 4.42 -1.90 9.69
C LEU A 110 3.70 -2.09 11.03
N ALA A 111 4.16 -1.42 12.08
CA ALA A 111 3.54 -1.45 13.41
C ALA A 111 2.12 -0.87 13.39
N GLU A 112 1.92 0.29 12.76
CA GLU A 112 0.62 0.93 12.59
C GLU A 112 -0.39 0.02 11.86
N GLU A 113 0.07 -0.74 10.85
CA GLU A 113 -0.79 -1.67 10.10
C GLU A 113 -0.89 -3.07 10.71
N LYS A 114 -0.25 -3.29 11.88
CA LYS A 114 -0.17 -4.56 12.61
C LYS A 114 0.41 -5.69 11.77
N ILE A 115 1.41 -5.38 10.95
CA ILE A 115 2.18 -6.36 10.20
C ILE A 115 3.45 -6.69 10.98
N PHE A 116 3.62 -7.97 11.27
CA PHE A 116 4.80 -8.48 11.96
C PHE A 116 5.72 -9.13 10.93
N LEU A 117 6.91 -8.54 10.76
CA LEU A 117 8.01 -9.11 9.99
C LEU A 117 9.15 -9.45 10.95
N SER A 118 9.92 -10.48 10.62
CA SER A 118 11.15 -10.75 11.37
C SER A 118 12.15 -9.60 11.13
N LYS A 119 13.10 -9.42 12.06
CA LYS A 119 14.16 -8.42 11.91
C LYS A 119 14.96 -8.64 10.60
N GLU A 120 15.22 -9.90 10.28
CA GLU A 120 15.92 -10.29 9.05
C GLU A 120 15.12 -9.88 7.79
N GLU A 121 13.80 -10.05 7.79
CA GLU A 121 12.95 -9.63 6.67
C GLU A 121 12.94 -8.11 6.49
N ILE A 122 12.91 -7.36 7.59
CA ILE A 122 12.99 -5.89 7.57
C ILE A 122 14.34 -5.44 7.02
N GLU A 123 15.43 -6.04 7.48
CA GLU A 123 16.77 -5.69 7.01
C GLU A 123 16.94 -6.03 5.53
N ASN A 124 16.49 -7.21 5.09
CA ASN A 124 16.48 -7.57 3.67
C ASN A 124 15.70 -6.57 2.79
N ILE A 125 14.59 -6.03 3.30
CA ILE A 125 13.84 -4.97 2.61
C ILE A 125 14.67 -3.69 2.56
N LYS A 126 15.23 -3.25 3.69
CA LYS A 126 16.05 -2.03 3.80
C LYS A 126 17.30 -2.11 2.91
N GLU A 127 18.00 -3.24 2.91
CA GLU A 127 19.16 -3.48 2.04
C GLU A 127 18.78 -3.43 0.57
N LYS A 128 17.68 -4.09 0.16
CA LYS A 128 17.19 -4.00 -1.22
C LYS A 128 16.83 -2.58 -1.63
N ILE A 129 16.31 -1.79 -0.69
CA ILE A 129 16.01 -0.38 -0.90
C ILE A 129 17.30 0.45 -1.02
N LYS A 130 18.32 0.19 -0.20
CA LYS A 130 19.59 0.94 -0.16
C LYS A 130 20.55 0.61 -1.31
N ASN A 131 20.73 -0.68 -1.64
CA ASN A 131 21.78 -1.18 -2.53
C ASN A 131 21.45 -1.11 -4.03
N ASN A 132 20.27 -0.63 -4.40
CA ASN A 132 19.87 -0.38 -5.80
C ASN A 132 19.56 1.10 -6.01
#